data_AF-A0AAJ2NTE1-F1
#
_entry.id   AF-A0AAJ2NTE1-F1
#
_cell.length_a   1.000
_cell.length_b   1.000
_cell.length_c   1.000
_cell.angle_alpha   90.00
_cell.angle_beta   90.00
_cell.angle_gamma   90.00
#
_symmetry.space_group_name_H-M   'P 1'
#
loop_
_entity.id
_entity.type
_entity.pdbx_description
1 polymer ?
#
loop_
_entity_poly.entity_id
_entity_poly.type
_entity_poly.pdbx_seq_one_letter_code
_entity_poly.pdbx_strand_id
1 'polypeptide(L)'
;PLGIALLEKDQVIGEYITNLKKNHSIRIMPAIQTLMADCERSPAELTKIVVAKGPGSYTGVRIGVTIAKTLPWSLHIPLVGVSSL
;
A
#
# COMPACT_ATOMS: atom_id res chain seq x y z
N PRO A 1 -3.42 -8.84 9.60
CA PRO A 1 -4.31 -7.86 8.93
C PRO A 1 -3.50 -7.15 7.86
N LEU A 2 -4.04 -7.03 6.66
CA LEU A 2 -3.48 -6.25 5.57
C LEU A 2 -4.42 -5.08 5.34
N GLY A 3 -3.88 -3.86 5.38
CA GLY A 3 -4.60 -2.63 5.10
C GLY A 3 -3.90 -1.87 3.98
N ILE A 4 -4.67 -1.38 3.02
CA ILE A 4 -4.22 -0.48 1.96
C ILE A 4 -5.21 0.68 1.95
N ALA A 5 -4.73 1.91 1.83
CA ALA A 5 -5.59 3.08 1.70
C ALA A 5 -5.05 3.98 0.59
N LEU A 6 -5.97 4.60 -0.13
CA LEU A 6 -5.68 5.62 -1.13
C LEU A 6 -6.12 6.97 -0.57
N LEU A 7 -5.17 7.90 -0.49
CA LEU A 7 -5.40 9.25 0.01
C LEU A 7 -5.30 10.26 -1.13
N GLU A 8 -6.23 11.18 -1.18
CA GLU A 8 -6.24 12.32 -2.09
C GLU A 8 -6.51 13.60 -1.30
N LYS A 9 -5.61 14.58 -1.38
CA LYS A 9 -5.76 15.92 -0.74
C LYS A 9 -6.22 15.85 0.72
N ASP A 10 -5.64 14.93 1.49
CA ASP A 10 -5.92 14.71 2.92
C ASP A 10 -7.23 13.97 3.25
N GLN A 11 -7.95 13.45 2.24
CA GLN A 11 -9.08 12.54 2.42
C GLN A 11 -8.72 11.12 1.98
N VAL A 12 -9.21 10.13 2.74
CA VAL A 12 -9.18 8.72 2.32
C VAL A 12 -10.30 8.50 1.32
N ILE A 13 -9.94 8.34 0.04
CA ILE A 13 -10.91 8.09 -1.04
C ILE A 13 -11.26 6.61 -1.18
N GLY A 14 -10.44 5.74 -0.60
CA GLY A 14 -10.73 4.32 -0.53
C GLY A 14 -9.80 3.61 0.44
N GLU A 15 -10.32 2.59 1.10
CA GLU A 15 -9.51 1.69 1.91
C GLU A 15 -9.91 0.24 1.69
N TYR A 16 -8.92 -0.63 1.75
CA TYR A 16 -9.09 -2.07 1.67
C TYR A 16 -8.41 -2.71 2.89
N ILE A 17 -9.22 -3.27 3.78
CA ILE A 17 -8.76 -3.94 4.98
C ILE A 17 -9.18 -5.41 4.92
N THR A 18 -8.21 -6.30 5.06
CA THR A 18 -8.47 -7.74 5.15
C THR A 18 -7.79 -8.36 6.37
N ASN A 19 -8.58 -9.15 7.11
CA ASN A 19 -8.12 -9.87 8.30
C ASN A 19 -7.68 -11.32 8.00
N LEU A 20 -7.61 -11.69 6.72
CA LEU A 20 -7.19 -13.02 6.30
C LEU A 20 -5.73 -13.28 6.69
N LYS A 21 -5.45 -14.37 7.41
CA LYS A 21 -4.10 -14.71 7.92
C LYS A 21 -3.14 -15.30 6.87
N LYS A 22 -3.56 -15.50 5.62
CA LYS A 22 -2.80 -16.21 4.57
C LYS A 22 -2.78 -15.44 3.24
N ASN A 23 -1.70 -15.60 2.47
CA ASN A 23 -1.51 -15.11 1.09
C ASN A 23 -1.45 -13.57 0.91
N HIS A 24 -0.97 -12.83 1.92
CA HIS A 24 -0.80 -11.37 1.82
C HIS A 24 0.08 -10.91 0.64
N SER A 25 1.13 -11.67 0.31
CA SER A 25 2.05 -11.35 -0.79
C SER A 25 1.38 -11.36 -2.16
N ILE A 26 0.45 -12.29 -2.39
CA ILE A 26 -0.21 -12.46 -3.70
C ILE A 26 -1.43 -11.53 -3.82
N ARG A 27 -2.06 -11.18 -2.70
CA ARG A 27 -3.29 -10.37 -2.68
C ARG A 27 -3.05 -8.86 -2.67
N ILE A 28 -1.86 -8.40 -2.25
CA ILE A 28 -1.58 -6.96 -2.17
C ILE A 28 -1.71 -6.27 -3.53
N MET A 29 -1.08 -6.82 -4.57
CA MET A 29 -1.04 -6.16 -5.88
C MET A 29 -2.42 -6.10 -6.54
N PRO A 30 -3.21 -7.19 -6.56
CA PRO A 30 -4.60 -7.13 -7.01
C PRO A 30 -5.44 -6.17 -6.17
N ALA A 31 -5.28 -6.16 -4.84
CA ALA A 31 -6.05 -5.25 -3.98
C ALA A 31 -5.72 -3.77 -4.24
N ILE A 32 -4.45 -3.43 -4.49
CA ILE A 32 -4.06 -2.08 -4.93
C ILE A 32 -4.74 -1.76 -6.26
N GLN A 33 -4.65 -2.66 -7.25
CA GLN A 33 -5.23 -2.44 -8.57
C GLN A 33 -6.75 -2.25 -8.51
N THR A 34 -7.46 -3.09 -7.74
CA THR A 34 -8.90 -2.96 -7.51
C THR A 34 -9.23 -1.64 -6.82
N LEU A 35 -8.53 -1.28 -5.74
CA LEU A 35 -8.76 -0.03 -5.03
C LEU A 35 -8.57 1.19 -5.95
N MET A 36 -7.51 1.18 -6.77
CA MET A 36 -7.27 2.26 -7.73
C MET A 36 -8.33 2.32 -8.83
N ALA A 37 -8.80 1.16 -9.32
CA ALA A 37 -9.88 1.09 -10.30
C ALA A 37 -11.21 1.58 -9.72
N ASP A 38 -11.54 1.18 -8.49
CA ASP A 38 -12.75 1.60 -7.77
C ASP A 38 -12.76 3.12 -7.50
N CYS A 39 -11.57 3.70 -7.27
CA CYS A 39 -11.40 5.14 -7.12
C CYS A 39 -11.23 5.90 -8.46
N GLU A 40 -11.30 5.21 -9.60
CA GLU A 40 -11.06 5.79 -10.94
C GLU A 40 -9.74 6.59 -11.01
N ARG A 41 -8.66 6.02 -10.46
CA ARG A 41 -7.31 6.62 -10.45
C ARG A 41 -6.31 5.76 -11.18
N SER A 42 -5.38 6.42 -11.87
CA SER A 42 -4.28 5.74 -12.54
C SER A 42 -3.07 5.60 -11.60
N PRO A 43 -2.32 4.49 -11.66
CA PRO A 43 -1.02 4.34 -10.98
C PRO A 43 -0.06 5.51 -11.24
N ALA A 44 -0.14 6.13 -12.42
CA ALA A 44 0.69 7.27 -12.80
C ALA A 44 0.33 8.58 -12.05
N GLU A 45 -0.87 8.67 -11.46
CA GLU A 45 -1.32 9.83 -10.68
C GLU A 45 -0.86 9.75 -9.23
N LEU A 46 -0.30 8.61 -8.81
CA LEU A 46 0.32 8.48 -7.49
C LEU A 46 1.50 9.43 -7.41
N THR A 47 1.50 10.28 -6.38
CA THR A 47 2.60 11.24 -6.13
C THR A 47 3.55 10.76 -5.05
N LYS A 48 3.12 9.81 -4.21
CA LYS A 48 3.86 9.35 -3.04
C LYS A 48 3.35 7.99 -2.59
N ILE A 49 4.24 7.14 -2.11
CA ILE A 49 3.88 5.87 -1.47
C ILE A 49 4.26 5.93 0.00
N VAL A 50 3.34 5.51 0.87
CA VAL A 50 3.55 5.47 2.31
C VAL A 50 3.48 4.01 2.77
N VAL A 51 4.47 3.58 3.56
CA VAL A 51 4.54 2.21 4.08
C VAL A 51 4.82 2.21 5.57
N ALA A 52 4.13 1.34 6.30
CA ALA A 52 4.43 1.06 7.69
C ALA A 52 5.76 0.29 7.83
N LYS A 53 6.74 0.87 8.50
CA LYS A 53 8.04 0.23 8.82
C LYS A 53 7.98 -0.65 10.08
N GLY A 54 6.85 -0.68 10.78
CA GLY A 54 6.68 -1.36 12.06
C GLY A 54 6.82 -0.39 13.26
N PRO A 55 6.77 -0.89 14.51
CA PRO A 55 6.81 -2.31 14.90
C PRO A 55 5.52 -3.08 14.54
N GLY A 56 5.66 -4.35 14.19
CA GLY A 56 4.54 -5.18 13.73
C GLY A 56 4.99 -6.58 13.29
N SER A 57 4.12 -7.31 12.60
CA SER A 57 4.45 -8.66 12.09
C SER A 57 5.67 -8.61 11.16
N TYR A 58 6.74 -9.34 11.51
CA TYR A 58 7.98 -9.40 10.71
C TYR A 58 7.71 -9.73 9.24
N THR A 59 6.86 -10.72 8.98
CA THR A 59 6.46 -11.12 7.63
C THR A 59 5.64 -10.03 6.94
N GLY A 60 4.69 -9.41 7.63
CA GLY A 60 3.84 -8.35 7.07
C GLY A 60 4.62 -7.10 6.69
N VAL A 61 5.51 -6.64 7.59
CA VAL A 61 6.36 -5.47 7.36
C VAL A 61 7.30 -5.71 6.18
N ARG A 62 7.93 -6.89 6.08
CA ARG A 62 8.80 -7.20 4.94
C ARG A 62 8.05 -7.25 3.61
N ILE A 63 6.86 -7.83 3.58
CA ILE A 63 6.01 -7.84 2.38
C ILE A 63 5.68 -6.39 1.98
N GLY A 64 5.15 -5.60 2.92
CA GLY A 64 4.81 -4.19 2.69
C GLY A 64 5.99 -3.38 2.16
N VAL A 65 7.15 -3.46 2.82
CA VAL A 65 8.37 -2.74 2.40
C VAL A 65 8.90 -3.23 1.04
N THR A 66 8.73 -4.50 0.69
CA THR A 66 9.16 -5.01 -0.62
C THR A 66 8.31 -4.40 -1.74
N ILE A 67 6.98 -4.45 -1.63
CA ILE A 67 6.08 -3.82 -2.62
C ILE A 67 6.28 -2.31 -2.66
N ALA A 68 6.43 -1.69 -1.49
CA ALA A 68 6.67 -0.27 -1.37
C ALA A 68 8.05 0.16 -1.87
N LYS A 69 8.98 -0.75 -2.20
CA LYS A 69 10.21 -0.42 -2.91
C LYS A 69 10.07 -0.60 -4.42
N THR A 70 9.36 -1.63 -4.87
CA THR A 70 9.22 -1.94 -6.29
C THR A 70 8.30 -0.95 -7.01
N LEU A 71 7.18 -0.57 -6.39
CA LEU A 71 6.18 0.29 -7.02
C LEU A 71 6.64 1.75 -7.20
N PRO A 72 7.20 2.44 -6.17
CA PRO A 72 7.69 3.80 -6.35
C PRO A 72 8.91 3.87 -7.26
N TRP A 73 9.74 2.82 -7.29
CA TRP A 73 10.86 2.74 -8.23
C TRP A 73 10.39 2.73 -9.68
N SER A 74 9.31 2.00 -9.98
CA SER A 74 8.71 2.02 -11.32
C SER A 74 8.06 3.36 -11.67
N LEU A 75 7.50 4.06 -10.69
CA LEU A 75 6.76 5.32 -10.88
C LEU A 75 7.60 6.58 -10.67
N HIS A 76 8.88 6.44 -10.27
CA HIS A 76 9.78 7.55 -9.92
C HIS A 76 9.22 8.49 -8.84
N ILE A 77 8.49 7.94 -7.86
CA ILE A 77 7.85 8.72 -6.79
C ILE A 77 8.47 8.48 -5.42
N PRO A 78 8.42 9.47 -4.51
CA PRO A 78 8.97 9.33 -3.17
C PRO A 78 8.26 8.24 -2.36
N LEU A 79 9.08 7.44 -1.68
CA LEU A 79 8.66 6.46 -0.67
C LEU A 79 8.86 7.05 0.73
N VAL A 80 7.83 7.02 1.56
CA VAL A 80 7.92 7.40 2.97
C VAL A 80 7.58 6.23 3.87
N GLY A 81 8.52 5.88 4.75
CA GLY A 81 8.30 4.92 5.81
C GLY A 81 7.75 5.62 7.05
N VAL A 82 6.59 5.20 7.53
CA VAL A 82 6.01 5.66 8.80
C VAL A 82 6.16 4.58 9.87
N SER A 83 6.41 5.01 11.11
CA SER A 83 6.32 4.13 12.27
C SER A 83 4.86 3.71 12.46
N SER A 84 4.64 2.45 12.86
CA SER A 84 3.32 1.97 13.26
C SER A 84 2.94 2.37 14.70
N LEU A 85 3.90 2.99 15.42
CA LEU A 85 3.75 3.57 16.76
C LEU A 85 3.78 5.09 16.68
#